data_AF-A0A1X7TJX0-F1
#
_entry.id   AF-A0A1X7TJX0-F1
#
_cell.length_a   1.000
_cell.length_b   1.000
_cell.length_c   1.000
_cell.angle_alpha   90.00
_cell.angle_beta   90.00
_cell.angle_gamma   90.00
#
_symmetry.space_group_name_H-M   'P 1'
#
loop_
_entity.id
_entity.type
_entity.pdbx_description
1 polymer ?
#
loop_
_entity_poly.entity_id
_entity_poly.type
_entity_poly.pdbx_seq_one_letter_code
_entity_poly.pdbx_strand_id
1 'polypeptide(L)' 'MDPFSSDPVDITSLRGQALTKGGLLCNELRRRAWTKLLGINIYNIPSCSHLDHKDKNQTLIDVGVAYLKNY' A
#
# COMPACT_ATOMS: atom_id res chain seq x y z
N MET A 1 -12.38 13.11 15.40
CA MET A 1 -11.72 13.91 14.35
C MET A 1 -10.97 12.96 13.45
N ASP A 2 -11.21 13.01 12.14
CA ASP A 2 -10.53 12.14 11.17
C ASP A 2 -9.05 12.54 11.05
N PRO A 3 -8.08 11.61 11.22
CA PRO A 3 -6.66 11.92 11.22
C PRO A 3 -6.13 12.38 9.84
N PHE A 4 -6.89 12.19 8.76
CA PHE A 4 -6.56 12.72 7.43
C PHE A 4 -7.03 14.16 7.21
N SER A 5 -7.89 14.70 8.09
CA SER A 5 -8.43 16.06 7.98
C SER A 5 -7.57 17.12 8.67
N SER A 6 -6.52 16.74 9.41
CA SER A 6 -5.59 17.69 10.02
C SER A 6 -4.48 18.03 9.03
N ASP A 7 -4.14 19.30 8.92
CA ASP A 7 -2.98 19.78 8.17
C ASP A 7 -2.00 20.46 9.15
N PRO A 8 -0.81 19.88 9.39
CA PRO A 8 -0.25 18.66 8.78
C PRO A 8 -0.93 17.37 9.29
N VAL A 9 -0.97 16.34 8.43
CA VAL A 9 -1.50 15.00 8.77
C VAL A 9 -0.75 14.45 9.96
N ASP A 10 -1.47 14.02 11.00
CA ASP A 10 -0.88 13.45 12.21
C ASP A 10 -0.42 12.00 11.97
N ILE A 11 0.82 11.90 11.46
CA ILE A 11 1.49 10.63 11.17
C ILE A 11 1.68 9.80 12.46
N THR A 12 1.83 10.44 13.62
CA THR A 12 2.04 9.77 14.91
C THR A 12 0.78 9.05 15.35
N SER A 13 -0.37 9.72 15.26
CA SER A 13 -1.68 9.10 15.48
C SER A 13 -1.95 7.96 14.49
N LEU A 14 -1.56 8.13 13.23
CA LEU A 14 -1.71 7.11 12.20
C LEU A 14 -0.88 5.84 12.49
N ARG A 15 0.36 6.00 12.96
CA ARG A 15 1.22 4.88 13.39
C ARG A 15 0.65 4.18 14.61
N GLY A 16 0.14 4.94 15.58
CA GLY A 16 -0.57 4.39 16.74
C GLY A 16 -1.73 3.50 16.31
N GLN A 17 -2.61 4.00 15.43
CA GLN A 17 -3.76 3.26 14.89
C GLN A 17 -3.37 2.06 14.02
N ALA A 18 -2.22 2.11 13.33
CA ALA A 18 -1.72 0.95 12.59
C ALA A 18 -1.23 -0.18 13.51
N LEU A 19 -0.76 0.17 14.72
CA LEU A 19 -0.21 -0.76 15.70
C LEU A 19 -1.24 -1.28 16.72
N THR A 20 -2.44 -0.69 16.79
CA THR A 20 -3.51 -1.16 17.69
C THR A 20 -4.10 -2.48 17.23
N LYS A 21 -4.68 -3.23 18.17
CA LYS A 21 -5.36 -4.51 17.89
C LYS A 21 -6.56 -4.24 16.95
N GLY A 22 -6.43 -4.65 15.69
CA GLY A 22 -7.38 -4.35 14.60
C GLY A 22 -6.75 -3.54 13.45
N GLY A 23 -5.71 -2.75 13.73
CA GLY A 23 -4.96 -1.96 12.75
C GLY A 23 -5.82 -0.95 11.99
N LEU A 24 -5.33 -0.50 10.82
CA LEU A 24 -6.11 0.29 9.87
C LEU A 24 -7.23 -0.60 9.31
N LEU A 25 -8.41 -0.57 9.95
CA LEU A 25 -9.52 -1.52 9.75
C LEU A 25 -10.20 -1.46 8.37
N CYS A 26 -9.81 -0.57 7.47
CA CYS A 26 -10.45 -0.43 6.16
C CYS A 26 -9.42 -0.27 5.03
N ASN A 27 -9.63 -0.98 3.91
CA ASN A 27 -8.74 -0.95 2.75
C ASN A 27 -8.62 0.45 2.12
N GLU A 28 -9.65 1.29 2.24
CA GLU A 28 -9.60 2.69 1.84
C GLU A 28 -8.62 3.50 2.71
N LEU A 29 -8.69 3.30 4.02
CA LEU A 29 -7.80 3.94 4.99
C LEU A 29 -6.35 3.49 4.78
N ARG A 30 -6.11 2.19 4.56
CA ARG A 30 -4.78 1.65 4.26
C ARG A 30 -4.17 2.26 3.00
N ARG A 31 -4.93 2.40 1.91
CA ARG A 31 -4.44 3.01 0.66
C ARG A 31 -3.93 4.43 0.86
N ARG A 32 -4.63 5.24 1.65
CA ARG A 32 -4.22 6.63 1.96
C ARG A 32 -3.12 6.69 3.02
N ALA A 33 -3.19 5.82 4.03
CA ALA A 33 -2.26 5.78 5.14
C ALA A 33 -0.86 5.33 4.72
N TRP A 34 -0.78 4.24 3.94
CA TRP A 34 0.50 3.65 3.56
C TRP A 34 1.32 4.57 2.68
N THR A 35 0.69 5.28 1.74
CA THR A 35 1.41 6.26 0.91
C THR A 35 2.03 7.36 1.76
N LYS A 36 1.32 7.87 2.77
CA LYS A 36 1.87 8.86 3.71
C LYS A 36 2.93 8.29 4.64
N LEU A 37 2.73 7.09 5.20
CA LEU A 37 3.68 6.42 6.09
C LEU A 37 5.00 6.05 5.40
N LEU A 38 4.94 5.65 4.12
CA LEU A 38 6.10 5.28 3.32
C LEU A 38 6.78 6.49 2.65
N GLY A 39 6.26 7.71 2.85
CA GLY A 39 6.77 8.91 2.18
C GLY A 39 6.62 8.89 0.67
N ILE A 40 5.67 8.10 0.14
CA ILE A 40 5.44 7.97 -1.31
C ILE A 40 4.56 9.12 -1.80
N ASN A 41 5.06 9.87 -2.78
CA ASN A 41 4.28 10.87 -3.48
C ASN A 41 3.45 10.22 -4.60
N ILE A 42 2.13 10.15 -4.41
CA ILE A 42 1.17 9.60 -5.38
C ILE A 42 1.11 10.37 -6.71
N TYR A 43 1.60 11.61 -6.75
CA TYR A 43 1.66 12.41 -7.97
C TYR A 43 2.94 12.13 -8.78
N ASN A 44 3.91 11.43 -8.19
CA ASN A 44 5.19 11.11 -8.82
C ASN A 44 5.39 9.59 -8.92
N ILE A 45 4.38 8.88 -9.41
CA ILE A 45 4.46 7.45 -9.64
C ILE A 45 5.14 7.22 -11.00
N PRO A 46 6.27 6.51 -11.07
CA PRO A 46 6.92 6.23 -12.34
C PRO A 46 5.97 5.44 -13.24
N SER A 47 5.87 5.87 -14.50
CA SER A 47 5.10 5.17 -15.53
C SER A 47 5.72 3.81 -15.78
N CYS A 48 4.98 2.74 -15.50
CA CYS A 48 5.55 1.40 -15.64
C CYS A 48 5.58 0.96 -17.10
N SER A 49 6.79 0.86 -17.67
CA SER A 49 7.05 0.29 -19.00
C SER A 49 7.10 -1.25 -18.89
N HIS A 50 5.96 -1.88 -18.63
CA HIS A 50 5.82 -3.32 -18.35
C HIS A 50 6.20 -4.28 -19.50
N LEU A 51 6.65 -3.79 -20.66
CA LEU A 51 6.64 -4.60 -21.87
C LEU A 51 7.87 -5.49 -22.04
N ASP A 52 9.00 -5.20 -21.38
CA ASP A 52 10.27 -5.89 -21.67
C ASP A 52 11.11 -6.24 -20.43
N HIS A 53 10.46 -6.76 -19.37
CA HIS A 53 11.17 -7.28 -18.22
C HIS A 53 11.50 -8.77 -18.40
N LYS A 54 12.78 -9.12 -18.26
CA LYS A 54 13.32 -10.49 -18.34
C LYS A 54 12.57 -11.50 -17.46
N ASP A 55 12.01 -11.02 -16.35
CA ASP A 55 11.38 -11.86 -15.33
C ASP A 55 9.86 -12.02 -15.53
N LYS A 56 9.30 -11.53 -16.63
CA LYS A 56 7.85 -11.58 -16.92
C LYS A 56 7.25 -12.97 -16.76
N ASN A 57 7.93 -13.99 -17.30
CA ASN A 57 7.45 -15.37 -17.22
C ASN A 57 7.49 -15.90 -15.77
N GLN A 58 8.52 -15.52 -14.99
CA GLN A 58 8.61 -15.92 -13.59
C GLN A 58 7.53 -15.24 -12.75
N THR A 59 7.26 -13.95 -12.98
CA THR A 59 6.18 -13.22 -12.29
C THR A 59 4.82 -13.88 -12.53
N LEU A 60 4.53 -14.34 -13.75
CA LEU A 60 3.27 -15.04 -14.07
C LEU A 60 3.14 -16.35 -13.30
N ILE A 61 4.22 -17.13 -13.20
CA ILE A 61 4.25 -18.38 -12.43
C ILE A 61 4.02 -18.08 -10.94
N ASP A 62 4.76 -17.11 -10.38
CA ASP A 62 4.67 -16.78 -8.96
C ASP A 62 3.28 -16.29 -8.57
N VAL A 63 2.66 -15.45 -9.41
CA VAL A 63 1.28 -15.00 -9.21
C VAL A 63 0.32 -16.19 -9.24
N GLY A 64 0.42 -17.07 -10.24
CA GLY A 64 -0.42 -18.26 -10.33
C GLY A 64 -0.30 -19.18 -9.11
N VAL A 65 0.92 -19.44 -8.66
CA VAL A 65 1.18 -20.23 -7.45
C VAL A 65 0.63 -19.55 -6.20
N ALA A 66 0.77 -18.22 -6.08
CA ALA A 66 0.24 -17.46 -4.94
C ALA A 66 -1.29 -17.51 -4.88
N TYR A 67 -1.99 -17.43 -6.01
CA TYR A 67 -3.44 -17.57 -6.07
C TYR A 67 -3.88 -18.97 -5.66
N LEU A 68 -3.22 -20.02 -6.15
CA LEU A 68 -3.56 -21.41 -5.82
C LEU A 68 -3.27 -21.79 -4.37
N LYS A 69 -2.31 -21.13 -3.71
CA LYS A 69 -1.99 -21.37 -2.29
C LYS A 69 -2.94 -20.67 -1.30
N ASN A 70 -3.75 -19.73 -1.76
CA ASN A 70 -4.75 -19.02 -0.94
C ASN A 70 -6.17 -19.62 -1.05
N TYR A 71 -6.31 -20.73 -1.78
CA TYR A 71 -7.47 -21.63 -1.82
C TYR A 71 -7.10 -22.99 -1.24
#